data_AF-A0A812SBD9-F1
#
_entry.id   AF-A0A812SBD9-F1
#
_cell.length_a   1.000
_cell.length_b   1.000
_cell.length_c   1.000
_cell.angle_alpha   90.00
_cell.angle_beta   90.00
_cell.angle_gamma   90.00
#
_symmetry.space_group_name_H-M   'P 1'
#
loop_
_entity.id
_entity.type
_entity.pdbx_description
1 polymer ?
#
loop_
_entity_poly.entity_id
_entity_poly.type
_entity_poly.pdbx_seq_one_letter_code
_entity_poly.pdbx_strand_id
1 'polypeptide(L)'
;PPGWYQNVPNEAVDTGRTCEQCPAPCNKCNTAAECTECKDSAFLTPFSTCERPSEYTCPPGLYPFGAGEINITCQPCSPNCDTCDTYEVCTACKNDKFLNPDGL
;
A
#
# COMPACT_ATOMS: atom_id res chain seq x y z
N PRO A 1 -15.33 10.58 12.49
CA PRO A 1 -13.89 10.93 12.48
C PRO A 1 -13.16 9.95 11.57
N PRO A 2 -12.00 10.30 10.98
CA PRO A 2 -11.15 9.29 10.33
C PRO A 2 -10.91 8.12 11.30
N GLY A 3 -10.97 6.91 10.79
CA GLY A 3 -10.78 5.68 11.56
C GLY A 3 -12.00 5.14 12.31
N TRP A 4 -13.19 5.75 12.20
CA TRP A 4 -14.41 5.23 12.84
C TRP A 4 -15.64 5.30 11.92
N TYR A 5 -16.47 4.26 11.92
CA TYR A 5 -17.76 4.22 11.24
C TYR A 5 -18.91 4.07 12.25
N GLN A 6 -20.10 4.51 11.87
CA GLN A 6 -21.29 4.38 12.73
C GLN A 6 -21.90 2.99 12.52
N ASN A 7 -21.84 2.14 13.54
CA ASN A 7 -22.60 0.90 13.55
C ASN A 7 -24.04 1.22 13.98
N VAL A 8 -24.99 0.99 13.06
CA VAL A 8 -26.42 1.09 13.36
C VAL A 8 -26.99 -0.32 13.26
N PRO A 9 -27.20 -1.01 14.40
CA PRO A 9 -27.85 -2.31 14.40
C PRO A 9 -29.23 -2.16 13.76
N ASN A 10 -29.54 -3.00 12.77
CA ASN A 10 -30.86 -3.00 12.16
C ASN A 10 -31.86 -3.51 13.20
N GLU A 11 -32.70 -2.56 13.63
CA GLU A 11 -33.96 -2.68 14.34
C GLU A 11 -33.94 -2.72 15.88
N ALA A 12 -34.69 -1.75 16.43
CA ALA A 12 -35.41 -1.74 17.71
C ALA A 12 -34.75 -1.25 19.01
N VAL A 13 -33.53 -0.70 19.00
CA VAL A 13 -32.99 -0.07 20.23
C VAL A 13 -32.30 1.27 19.94
N ASP A 14 -32.95 2.36 20.34
CA ASP A 14 -32.48 3.75 20.21
C ASP A 14 -31.23 4.07 21.08
N THR A 15 -30.68 3.07 21.78
CA THR A 15 -29.44 3.15 22.58
C THR A 15 -28.24 2.40 21.98
N GLY A 16 -28.34 1.90 20.74
CA GLY A 16 -27.33 1.03 20.13
C GLY A 16 -26.34 1.68 19.15
N ARG A 17 -26.37 3.00 18.93
CA ARG A 17 -25.47 3.66 17.96
C ARG A 17 -24.07 3.79 18.56
N THR A 18 -23.19 2.89 18.18
CA THR A 18 -21.77 2.96 18.54
C THR A 18 -20.96 3.43 17.34
N CYS A 19 -19.95 4.25 17.61
CA CYS A 19 -18.87 4.40 16.65
C CYS A 19 -17.96 3.19 16.86
N GLU A 20 -17.68 2.45 15.80
CA GLU A 20 -16.70 1.37 15.79
C GLU A 20 -15.49 1.76 14.96
N GLN A 21 -14.32 1.28 15.37
CA GLN A 21 -13.08 1.59 14.67
C GLN A 21 -13.04 0.86 13.33
N CYS A 22 -12.56 1.54 12.28
CA CYS A 22 -12.30 0.90 11.01
C CYS A 22 -11.22 -0.19 11.17
N PRO A 23 -11.42 -1.38 10.58
CA PRO A 23 -10.42 -2.44 10.65
C PRO A 23 -9.14 -2.01 9.92
N ALA A 24 -7.97 -2.32 10.46
CA ALA A 24 -6.72 -2.10 9.73
C ALA A 24 -6.66 -2.98 8.46
N PRO A 25 -6.12 -2.51 7.32
CA PRO A 25 -5.40 -1.24 7.11
C PRO A 25 -6.30 -0.10 6.57
N CYS A 26 -7.56 -0.02 7.01
CA CYS A 26 -8.49 1.02 6.59
C CYS A 26 -8.28 2.32 7.37
N ASN A 27 -8.14 3.45 6.65
CA ASN A 27 -8.13 4.79 7.26
C ASN A 27 -9.54 5.37 7.41
N LYS A 28 -10.43 5.09 6.45
CA LYS A 28 -11.84 5.49 6.50
C LYS A 28 -12.71 4.36 5.93
N CYS A 29 -13.85 4.13 6.55
CA CYS A 29 -14.77 3.07 6.20
C CYS A 29 -16.22 3.49 6.41
N ASN A 30 -17.13 2.92 5.61
CA ASN A 30 -18.57 3.04 5.80
C ASN A 30 -19.10 1.93 6.71
N THR A 31 -18.49 0.75 6.65
CA THR A 31 -18.78 -0.43 7.47
C THR A 31 -17.48 -1.18 7.80
N ALA A 32 -17.55 -2.21 8.65
CA ALA A 32 -16.41 -3.09 8.89
C ALA A 32 -15.90 -3.83 7.62
N ALA A 33 -16.67 -3.87 6.53
CA ALA A 33 -16.25 -4.53 5.28
C ALA A 33 -16.01 -3.55 4.13
N GLU A 34 -16.35 -2.27 4.29
CA GLU A 34 -16.35 -1.29 3.21
C GLU A 34 -15.45 -0.11 3.54
N CYS A 35 -14.24 -0.14 3.01
CA CYS A 35 -13.26 0.93 3.08
C CYS A 35 -13.48 1.98 1.99
N THR A 36 -13.27 3.24 2.37
CA THR A 36 -13.24 4.39 1.46
C THR A 36 -11.85 5.01 1.37
N GLU A 37 -10.96 4.68 2.29
CA GLU A 37 -9.56 5.11 2.28
C GLU A 37 -8.68 4.11 3.04
N CYS A 38 -7.49 3.83 2.52
CA CYS A 38 -6.52 2.91 3.12
C CYS A 38 -5.33 3.65 3.75
N LYS A 39 -4.66 3.00 4.69
CA LYS A 39 -3.40 3.41 5.33
C LYS A 39 -2.40 2.26 5.28
N ASP A 40 -1.25 2.41 5.94
CA ASP A 40 -0.22 1.36 6.07
C ASP A 40 0.25 0.81 4.70
N SER A 41 0.23 1.68 3.68
CA SER A 41 0.54 1.44 2.27
C SER A 41 -0.30 0.38 1.57
N ALA A 42 -1.51 0.14 2.07
CA ALA A 42 -2.51 -0.64 1.36
C ALA A 42 -3.16 0.20 0.25
N PHE A 43 -3.56 -0.46 -0.84
CA PHE A 43 -4.33 0.15 -1.91
C PHE A 43 -5.81 -0.23 -1.77
N LEU A 44 -6.70 0.70 -2.16
CA LEU A 44 -8.14 0.47 -2.18
C LEU A 44 -8.52 -0.28 -3.46
N THR A 45 -9.15 -1.44 -3.32
CA THR A 45 -9.65 -2.23 -4.45
C THR A 45 -11.04 -1.73 -4.92
N PRO A 46 -11.49 -2.12 -6.13
CA PRO A 46 -12.87 -1.88 -6.59
C PRO A 46 -13.95 -2.53 -5.71
N PHE A 47 -13.57 -3.45 -4.80
CA PHE A 47 -14.47 -4.13 -3.87
C PHE A 47 -14.55 -3.43 -2.51
N SER A 48 -14.03 -2.21 -2.40
CA SER A 48 -13.96 -1.45 -1.14
C SER A 48 -13.16 -2.16 -0.05
N THR A 49 -12.13 -2.93 -0.42
CA THR A 49 -11.19 -3.56 0.52
C THR A 49 -9.82 -2.92 0.41
N CYS A 50 -9.07 -2.89 1.51
CA CYS A 50 -7.68 -2.47 1.50
C CYS A 50 -6.77 -3.69 1.41
N GLU A 51 -6.08 -3.83 0.29
CA GLU A 51 -5.11 -4.92 0.11
C GLU A 51 -3.70 -4.35 0.24
N ARG A 52 -2.88 -5.04 1.02
CA ARG A 52 -1.44 -4.79 1.01
C ARG A 52 -0.90 -5.53 -0.20
N PRO A 53 0.02 -4.95 -0.98
CA PRO A 53 0.81 -5.77 -1.89
C PRO A 53 1.50 -6.80 -0.98
N SER A 54 1.08 -8.06 -1.09
CA SER A 54 1.58 -9.17 -0.26
C SER A 54 3.09 -9.33 -0.39
N GLU A 55 3.64 -8.74 -1.45
CA GLU A 55 5.06 -8.51 -1.64
C GLU A 55 5.24 -7.02 -1.90
N TYR A 56 5.85 -6.30 -0.95
CA TYR A 56 6.17 -4.88 -1.01
C TYR A 56 7.29 -4.59 -2.03
N THR A 57 7.25 -5.30 -3.15
CA THR A 57 8.23 -5.34 -4.21
C THR A 57 7.51 -4.95 -5.48
N CYS A 58 7.98 -3.85 -6.06
CA CYS A 58 7.62 -3.54 -7.43
C CYS A 58 8.04 -4.70 -8.35
N PRO A 59 7.33 -4.93 -9.47
CA PRO A 59 7.74 -5.91 -10.47
C PRO A 59 9.22 -5.74 -10.85
N PRO A 60 9.91 -6.81 -11.32
CA PRO A 60 11.29 -6.71 -11.78
C PRO A 60 11.48 -5.54 -12.76
N GLY A 61 12.56 -4.77 -12.56
CA GLY A 61 12.85 -3.55 -13.32
C GLY A 61 12.22 -2.27 -12.74
N LEU A 62 11.50 -2.34 -11.63
CA LEU A 62 10.91 -1.20 -10.93
C LEU A 62 11.31 -1.20 -9.44
N TYR A 63 11.34 -0.02 -8.81
CA TYR A 63 11.59 0.16 -7.38
C TYR A 63 10.52 1.05 -6.72
N PRO A 64 10.23 0.85 -5.43
CA PRO A 64 9.26 1.69 -4.71
C PRO A 64 9.84 3.10 -4.50
N PHE A 65 9.08 4.11 -4.92
CA PHE A 65 9.39 5.52 -4.78
C PHE A 65 8.24 6.25 -4.09
N GLY A 66 8.57 6.99 -3.04
CA GLY A 66 7.65 7.69 -2.15
C GLY A 66 8.13 7.59 -0.71
N ALA A 67 7.64 8.46 0.17
CA ALA A 67 7.97 8.44 1.59
C ALA A 67 6.70 8.27 2.42
N GLY A 68 6.67 7.23 3.26
CA GLY A 68 5.65 7.02 4.29
C GLY A 68 4.65 5.89 4.02
N GLU A 69 3.57 5.87 4.81
CA GLU A 69 2.48 4.89 4.78
C GLU A 69 1.42 5.19 3.69
N ILE A 70 1.67 6.20 2.87
CA ILE A 70 0.76 6.74 1.85
C ILE A 70 1.60 7.26 0.66
N ASN A 71 1.10 7.09 -0.57
CA ASN A 71 1.74 7.52 -1.84
C ASN A 71 3.01 6.75 -2.28
N ILE A 72 3.10 5.45 -2.02
CA ILE A 72 4.16 4.61 -2.64
C ILE A 72 3.80 4.32 -4.10
N THR A 73 4.73 4.59 -5.02
CA THR A 73 4.61 4.28 -6.46
C THR A 73 5.78 3.42 -6.93
N CYS A 74 5.65 2.71 -8.04
CA CYS A 74 6.77 1.96 -8.63
C CYS A 74 7.41 2.75 -9.78
N GLN A 75 8.68 3.12 -9.64
CA GLN A 75 9.45 3.86 -10.64
C GLN A 75 10.45 2.94 -11.36
N PRO A 76 10.81 3.21 -12.62
CA PRO A 76 11.75 2.38 -13.36
C PRO A 76 13.18 2.46 -12.81
N CYS A 77 13.86 1.32 -12.78
CA CYS A 77 15.30 1.27 -12.53
C CYS A 77 16.10 2.02 -13.60
N SER A 78 17.34 2.38 -13.28
CA SER A 78 18.26 2.98 -14.24
C SER A 78 18.49 2.08 -15.46
N PRO A 79 18.85 2.67 -16.62
CA PRO A 79 19.21 1.90 -17.80
C PRO A 79 20.33 0.89 -17.50
N ASN A 80 20.17 -0.35 -17.99
CA ASN A 80 21.04 -1.51 -17.71
C ASN A 80 20.86 -2.17 -16.33
N CYS A 81 19.90 -1.73 -15.53
CA CYS A 81 19.57 -2.40 -14.28
C CYS A 81 18.33 -3.31 -14.43
N ASP A 82 18.40 -4.52 -13.86
CA ASP A 82 17.35 -5.54 -13.85
C ASP A 82 16.53 -5.52 -12.56
N THR A 83 17.21 -5.37 -11.41
CA THR A 83 16.57 -5.09 -10.12
C THR A 83 17.32 -3.97 -9.42
N CYS A 84 16.60 -3.06 -8.76
CA CYS A 84 17.17 -1.92 -8.07
C CYS A 84 16.39 -1.57 -6.80
N ASP A 85 17.09 -1.02 -5.81
CA ASP A 85 16.47 -0.49 -4.58
C ASP A 85 16.09 0.98 -4.73
N THR A 86 16.88 1.71 -5.53
CA THR A 86 16.60 3.09 -5.96
C THR A 86 17.02 3.24 -7.42
N TYR A 87 16.76 4.40 -8.03
CA TYR A 87 17.28 4.69 -9.37
C TYR A 87 18.81 4.54 -9.46
N GLU A 88 19.54 4.83 -8.37
CA GLU A 88 21.02 4.81 -8.31
C GLU A 88 21.59 3.49 -7.78
N VAL A 89 20.81 2.73 -7.00
CA VAL A 89 21.27 1.50 -6.36
C VAL A 89 20.76 0.29 -7.14
N CYS A 90 21.59 -0.20 -8.06
CA CYS A 90 21.31 -1.41 -8.82
C CYS A 90 21.72 -2.66 -8.01
N THR A 91 20.81 -3.62 -7.87
CA THR A 91 21.06 -4.88 -7.15
C THR A 91 21.27 -6.07 -8.09
N ALA A 92 20.84 -5.95 -9.36
CA ALA A 92 21.19 -6.88 -10.43
C ALA A 92 21.27 -6.14 -11.77
N CYS A 93 22.35 -6.37 -12.55
CA CYS A 93 22.53 -5.75 -13.87
C CYS A 93 21.97 -6.61 -15.01
N LYS A 94 21.60 -5.95 -16.11
CA LYS A 94 21.28 -6.57 -17.41
C LYS A 94 22.54 -6.79 -18.24
N ASN A 95 22.42 -7.64 -19.27
CA ASN A 95 23.39 -7.78 -20.37
C ASN A 95 24.81 -8.17 -19.90
N ASP A 96 24.91 -9.17 -19.01
CA ASP A 96 26.19 -9.74 -18.52
C ASP A 96 27.15 -8.72 -17.89
N LYS A 97 26.61 -7.60 -17.39
CA LYS A 97 27.39 -6.60 -16.66
C LYS A 97 27.59 -7.04 -15.21
N PHE A 98 28.73 -6.68 -14.65
CA PHE A 98 29.08 -6.97 -13.25
C PHE A 98 28.63 -5.82 -12.35
N LEU A 99 28.09 -6.16 -11.18
CA LEU A 99 27.79 -5.20 -10.13
C LEU A 99 29.11 -4.73 -9.51
N ASN A 100 29.32 -3.42 -9.45
CA ASN A 100 30.37 -2.88 -8.61
C ASN A 100 29.95 -3.01 -7.13
N PRO A 101 30.91 -3.01 -6.17
CA PRO A 101 30.59 -3.10 -4.73
C PRO A 101 29.59 -2.03 -4.25
N ASP A 102 29.55 -0.88 -4.93
CA ASP A 102 28.71 0.26 -4.61
C ASP A 102 27.33 0.23 -5.33
N GLY A 103 27.04 -0.79 -6.14
CA GLY A 103 25.75 -0.90 -6.86
C GLY A 103 25.55 0.12 -8.01
N LEU A 104 26.64 0.75 -8.46
CA LEU A 104 26.70 1.77 -9.53
C LEU A 104 27.33 1.26 -10.82
#